data_AF-K1U8P5-F1
#
_entry.id   AF-K1U8P5-F1
#
_cell.length_a   1.000
_cell.length_b   1.000
_cell.length_c   1.000
_cell.angle_alpha   90.00
_cell.angle_beta   90.00
_cell.angle_gamma   90.00
#
_symmetry.space_group_name_H-M   'P 1'
#
loop_
_entity.id
_entity.type
_entity.pdbx_description
1 polymer ?
#
loop_
_entity_poly.entity_id
_entity_poly.type
_entity_poly.pdbx_seq_one_letter_code
_entity_poly.pdbx_strand_id
1 'polypeptide(L)'
;MKQFFTLFKGACLATVALLTVACGGGADYRSALPADAFMTLSFNPAALSEKSNAGAFADSELFARINEELAGVESLSAEQKEYYLSLLKNPAETGVDMDRDSYMFFTLEGENPAQPTGRGGLLLPLADRAKFDAFIAQVNAVSGLEVEQSGTISYVRVGEQSDVSVVCAFNEAACMLFVSQENPEECLSRVKDLFAQKTDKS
;
A
#
# COMPACT_ATOMS: atom_id res chain seq x y z
N MET A 1 12.97 48.11 -27.61
CA MET A 1 13.09 47.73 -26.18
C MET A 1 11.77 47.31 -25.51
N LYS A 2 10.64 48.01 -25.70
CA LYS A 2 9.34 47.62 -25.08
C LYS A 2 8.84 46.21 -25.47
N GLN A 3 8.91 45.83 -26.76
CA GLN A 3 8.49 44.48 -27.21
C GLN A 3 9.34 43.34 -26.63
N PHE A 4 10.64 43.56 -26.42
CA PHE A 4 11.54 42.56 -25.84
C PHE A 4 11.23 42.30 -24.36
N PHE A 5 10.89 43.37 -23.61
CA PHE A 5 10.44 43.27 -22.21
C PHE A 5 9.08 42.56 -22.07
N THR A 6 8.16 42.77 -23.02
CA THR A 6 6.85 42.10 -23.02
C THR A 6 6.96 40.61 -23.35
N LEU A 7 7.81 40.24 -24.33
CA LEU A 7 8.11 38.84 -24.67
C LEU A 7 8.86 38.13 -23.54
N PHE A 8 9.81 38.79 -22.89
CA PHE A 8 10.57 38.22 -21.76
C PHE A 8 9.70 38.00 -20.52
N LYS A 9 8.79 38.94 -20.20
CA LYS A 9 7.79 38.75 -19.13
C LYS A 9 6.82 37.61 -19.44
N GLY A 10 6.38 37.48 -20.70
CA GLY A 10 5.51 36.38 -21.13
C GLY A 10 6.19 35.02 -21.02
N ALA A 11 7.47 34.93 -21.40
CA ALA A 11 8.27 33.72 -21.25
C ALA A 11 8.49 33.35 -19.78
N CYS A 12 8.85 34.32 -18.91
CA CYS A 12 9.02 34.06 -17.48
C CYS A 12 7.72 33.62 -16.79
N LEU A 13 6.56 34.18 -17.17
CA LEU A 13 5.25 33.75 -16.63
C LEU A 13 4.87 32.34 -17.10
N ALA A 14 5.19 31.97 -18.34
CA ALA A 14 5.01 30.60 -18.83
C ALA A 14 5.95 29.60 -18.13
N THR A 15 7.20 30.00 -17.84
CA THR A 15 8.14 29.17 -17.08
C THR A 15 7.71 29.02 -15.61
N VAL A 16 7.18 30.07 -14.97
CA VAL A 16 6.62 29.98 -13.62
C VAL A 16 5.35 29.10 -13.58
N ALA A 17 4.50 29.17 -14.61
CA ALA A 17 3.33 28.29 -14.74
C ALA A 17 3.72 26.82 -14.95
N LEU A 18 4.78 26.55 -15.73
CA LEU A 18 5.35 25.20 -15.88
C LEU A 18 6.06 24.73 -14.60
N LEU A 19 6.65 25.64 -13.82
CA LEU A 19 7.24 25.32 -12.52
C LEU A 19 6.20 25.06 -11.42
N THR A 20 4.98 25.62 -11.51
CA THR A 20 3.88 25.23 -10.61
C THR A 20 3.30 23.84 -10.90
N VAL A 21 3.53 23.27 -12.08
CA VAL A 21 3.24 21.85 -12.38
C VAL A 21 4.40 20.95 -11.96
N ALA A 22 5.61 21.49 -11.81
CA ALA A 22 6.83 20.74 -11.46
C ALA A 22 7.27 20.85 -9.99
N CYS A 23 6.52 21.57 -9.14
CA CYS A 23 6.69 21.49 -7.69
C CYS A 23 6.03 20.19 -7.18
N GLY A 24 6.87 19.18 -6.91
CA GLY A 24 6.56 17.89 -6.31
C GLY A 24 5.30 17.86 -5.44
N GLY A 25 4.21 17.43 -6.06
CA GLY A 25 2.94 17.13 -5.43
C GLY A 25 2.57 15.70 -5.78
N GLY A 26 3.35 14.73 -5.31
CA GLY A 26 2.79 13.39 -5.18
C GLY A 26 1.54 13.53 -4.32
N ALA A 27 0.39 13.05 -4.81
CA ALA A 27 -0.79 12.97 -3.97
C ALA A 27 -0.40 12.26 -2.68
N ASP A 28 -0.70 12.87 -1.52
CA ASP A 28 -0.44 12.21 -0.25
C ASP A 28 -1.18 10.88 -0.27
N TYR A 29 -0.46 9.76 -0.14
CA TYR A 29 -1.03 8.41 -0.20
C TYR A 29 -2.23 8.22 0.74
N ARG A 30 -2.28 9.00 1.83
CA ARG A 30 -3.41 9.08 2.76
C ARG A 30 -4.73 9.45 2.10
N SER A 31 -4.71 10.06 0.91
CA SER A 31 -5.92 10.33 0.12
C SER A 31 -6.67 9.06 -0.27
N ALA A 32 -5.99 7.91 -0.26
CA ALA A 32 -6.61 6.60 -0.48
C ALA A 32 -7.33 6.04 0.75
N LEU A 33 -7.27 6.71 1.91
CA LEU A 33 -8.10 6.32 3.06
C LEU A 33 -9.56 6.65 2.78
N PRO A 34 -10.51 5.75 3.12
CA PRO A 34 -11.93 6.04 2.98
C PRO A 34 -12.32 7.21 3.88
N ALA A 35 -12.98 8.22 3.30
CA ALA A 35 -13.52 9.36 4.05
C ALA A 35 -14.63 8.95 5.03
N ASP A 36 -15.29 7.81 4.78
CA ASP A 36 -16.36 7.21 5.56
C ASP A 36 -15.86 6.05 6.47
N ALA A 37 -14.55 5.97 6.72
CA ALA A 37 -14.00 5.01 7.67
C ALA A 37 -14.67 5.18 9.04
N PHE A 38 -15.30 4.11 9.53
CA PHE A 38 -15.82 4.03 10.89
C PHE A 38 -14.67 4.10 11.92
N MET A 39 -13.55 3.49 11.58
CA MET A 39 -12.34 3.50 12.40
C MET A 39 -11.10 3.51 11.51
N THR A 40 -10.14 4.38 11.86
CA THR A 40 -8.81 4.42 11.26
C THR A 40 -7.75 4.40 12.35
N LEU A 41 -6.84 3.44 12.27
CA LEU A 41 -5.73 3.21 13.19
C LEU A 41 -4.44 3.49 12.45
N SER A 42 -3.67 4.49 12.90
CA SER A 42 -2.33 4.76 12.39
C SER A 42 -1.28 4.10 13.26
N PHE A 43 -0.24 3.55 12.63
CA PHE A 43 0.95 3.08 13.33
C PHE A 43 2.21 3.33 12.50
N ASN A 44 3.32 3.57 13.18
CA ASN A 44 4.60 3.83 12.54
C ASN A 44 5.55 2.66 12.88
N PRO A 45 5.92 1.81 11.90
CA PRO A 45 6.75 0.63 12.18
C PRO A 45 8.09 0.95 12.84
N ALA A 46 8.82 1.95 12.34
CA ALA A 46 10.11 2.35 12.91
C ALA A 46 9.97 2.87 14.34
N ALA A 47 9.01 3.78 14.59
CA ALA A 47 8.79 4.33 15.93
C ALA A 47 8.25 3.29 16.91
N LEU A 48 7.43 2.32 16.45
CA LEU A 48 7.00 1.19 17.28
C LEU A 48 8.18 0.29 17.65
N SER A 49 9.07 -0.01 16.69
CA SER A 49 10.27 -0.78 16.95
C SER A 49 11.15 -0.07 17.99
N GLU A 50 11.44 1.21 17.81
CA GLU A 50 12.22 2.03 18.76
C GLU A 50 11.58 2.06 20.16
N LYS A 51 10.27 2.34 20.24
CA LYS A 51 9.55 2.44 21.52
C LYS A 51 9.36 1.10 22.22
N SER A 52 9.28 0.01 21.48
CA SER A 52 9.06 -1.31 22.06
C SER A 52 10.25 -1.74 22.93
N ASN A 53 11.45 -1.22 22.65
CA ASN A 53 12.72 -1.71 23.19
C ASN A 53 12.82 -3.24 23.08
N ALA A 54 12.09 -3.84 22.13
CA ALA A 54 12.27 -5.21 21.74
C ALA A 54 13.66 -5.27 21.12
N GLY A 55 14.48 -6.25 21.51
CA GLY A 55 15.75 -6.50 20.84
C GLY A 55 15.55 -6.81 19.34
N ALA A 56 16.59 -7.28 18.68
CA ALA A 56 16.45 -7.67 17.28
C ALA A 56 15.32 -8.71 17.13
N PHE A 57 14.42 -8.52 16.15
CA PHE A 57 13.30 -9.44 15.93
C PHE A 57 13.76 -10.88 15.74
N ALA A 58 14.93 -11.06 15.12
CA ALA A 58 15.62 -12.35 14.91
C ALA A 58 15.85 -13.14 16.21
N ASP A 59 15.96 -12.46 17.35
CA ASP A 59 16.22 -13.07 18.66
C ASP A 59 14.92 -13.37 19.43
N SER A 60 13.75 -13.07 18.85
CA SER A 60 12.45 -13.26 19.51
C SER A 60 11.93 -14.70 19.41
N GLU A 61 11.15 -15.14 20.41
CA GLU A 61 10.43 -16.42 20.35
C GLU A 61 9.46 -16.49 19.16
N LEU A 62 8.91 -15.35 18.74
CA LEU A 62 8.02 -15.28 17.58
C LEU A 62 8.79 -15.59 16.29
N PHE A 63 10.00 -15.06 16.12
CA PHE A 63 10.83 -15.38 14.96
C PHE A 63 11.20 -16.87 14.94
N ALA A 64 11.54 -17.46 16.09
CA ALA A 64 11.81 -18.89 16.18
C ALA A 64 10.61 -19.74 15.73
N ARG A 65 9.40 -19.39 16.17
CA ARG A 65 8.16 -20.07 15.75
C ARG A 65 7.89 -19.90 14.25
N ILE A 66 8.03 -18.69 13.72
CA ILE A 66 7.84 -18.44 12.28
C ILE A 66 8.85 -19.25 11.46
N ASN A 67 10.11 -19.33 11.90
CA ASN A 67 11.12 -20.12 11.21
C ASN A 67 10.78 -21.62 11.20
N GLU A 68 10.30 -22.17 12.32
CA GLU A 68 9.85 -23.57 12.41
C GLU A 68 8.64 -23.84 11.50
N GLU A 69 7.61 -22.99 11.54
CA GLU A 69 6.42 -23.10 10.68
C GLU A 69 6.81 -23.01 9.20
N LEU A 70 7.66 -22.05 8.83
CA LEU A 70 8.13 -21.87 7.47
C LEU A 70 8.97 -23.06 6.99
N ALA A 71 9.76 -23.69 7.87
CA ALA A 71 10.50 -24.90 7.56
C ALA A 71 9.54 -26.05 7.16
N GLY A 72 8.36 -26.14 7.79
CA GLY A 72 7.32 -27.12 7.49
C GLY A 72 6.55 -26.90 6.18
N VAL A 73 6.66 -25.73 5.54
CA VAL A 73 5.96 -25.44 4.27
C VAL A 73 6.66 -26.14 3.10
N GLU A 74 6.10 -27.24 2.62
CA GLU A 74 6.69 -28.05 1.52
C GLU A 74 6.66 -27.35 0.15
N SER A 75 5.72 -26.43 -0.07
CA SER A 75 5.58 -25.70 -1.34
C SER A 75 6.67 -24.65 -1.58
N LEU A 76 7.51 -24.35 -0.58
CA LEU A 76 8.58 -23.37 -0.66
C LEU A 76 9.96 -24.04 -0.73
N SER A 77 10.79 -23.58 -1.66
CA SER A 77 12.22 -23.91 -1.71
C SER A 77 13.00 -23.34 -0.51
N ALA A 78 14.19 -23.87 -0.24
CA ALA A 78 15.05 -23.35 0.82
C ALA A 78 15.41 -21.88 0.61
N GLU A 79 15.67 -21.48 -0.64
CA GLU A 79 15.98 -20.11 -1.03
C GLU A 79 14.79 -19.16 -0.77
N GLN A 80 13.57 -19.60 -1.07
CA GLN A 80 12.36 -18.81 -0.78
C GLN A 80 12.13 -18.66 0.73
N LYS A 81 12.37 -19.72 1.50
CA LYS A 81 12.26 -19.66 2.97
C LYS A 81 13.25 -18.66 3.55
N GLU A 82 14.52 -18.70 3.13
CA GLU A 82 15.52 -17.73 3.58
C GLU A 82 15.18 -16.31 3.12
N TYR A 83 14.64 -16.14 1.91
CA TYR A 83 14.16 -14.85 1.44
C TYR A 83 13.10 -14.26 2.38
N TYR A 84 12.03 -15.00 2.72
CA TYR A 84 11.01 -14.51 3.64
C TYR A 84 11.56 -14.24 5.05
N LEU A 85 12.44 -15.08 5.57
CA LEU A 85 13.11 -14.85 6.86
C LEU A 85 13.97 -13.59 6.83
N SER A 86 14.63 -13.30 5.71
CA SER A 86 15.43 -12.09 5.55
C SER A 86 14.56 -10.82 5.58
N LEU A 87 13.36 -10.88 4.99
CA LEU A 87 12.39 -9.78 5.04
C LEU A 87 11.87 -9.54 6.46
N LEU A 88 11.68 -10.60 7.26
CA LEU A 88 11.29 -10.45 8.67
C LEU A 88 12.38 -9.78 9.51
N LYS A 89 13.66 -9.99 9.16
CA LYS A 89 14.81 -9.33 9.81
C LYS A 89 14.97 -7.88 9.35
N ASN A 90 14.64 -7.60 8.10
CA ASN A 90 14.74 -6.27 7.50
C ASN A 90 13.52 -5.96 6.61
N PRO A 91 12.39 -5.55 7.18
CA PRO A 91 11.14 -5.38 6.44
C PRO A 91 11.21 -4.26 5.41
N ALA A 92 12.14 -3.31 5.53
CA ALA A 92 12.35 -2.25 4.55
C ALA A 92 12.76 -2.79 3.16
N GLU A 93 13.29 -4.02 3.08
CA GLU A 93 13.59 -4.67 1.78
C GLU A 93 12.33 -5.04 0.99
N THR A 94 11.15 -4.97 1.59
CA THR A 94 9.87 -5.08 0.85
C THR A 94 9.59 -3.85 -0.02
N GLY A 95 10.30 -2.73 0.18
CA GLY A 95 10.02 -1.45 -0.50
C GLY A 95 8.98 -0.57 0.21
N VAL A 96 8.37 -1.07 1.29
CA VAL A 96 7.49 -0.28 2.17
C VAL A 96 8.31 0.73 2.98
N ASP A 97 7.79 1.94 3.10
CA ASP A 97 8.39 3.02 3.88
C ASP A 97 8.11 2.80 5.38
N MET A 98 9.12 2.36 6.12
CA MET A 98 9.01 2.06 7.56
C MET A 98 8.98 3.31 8.44
N ASP A 99 9.41 4.45 7.91
CA ASP A 99 9.51 5.72 8.64
C ASP A 99 8.21 6.52 8.59
N ARG A 100 7.30 6.17 7.67
CA ARG A 100 5.99 6.79 7.52
C ARG A 100 4.88 5.97 8.16
N ASP A 101 3.80 6.65 8.52
CA ASP A 101 2.64 6.00 9.13
C ASP A 101 1.95 5.05 8.15
N SER A 102 1.68 3.85 8.62
CA SER A 102 0.78 2.88 7.99
C SER A 102 -0.60 2.99 8.63
N TYR A 103 -1.64 2.65 7.88
CA TYR A 103 -3.02 2.80 8.34
C TYR A 103 -3.80 1.52 8.16
N MET A 104 -4.45 1.07 9.23
CA MET A 104 -5.51 0.08 9.17
C MET A 104 -6.85 0.81 9.27
N PHE A 105 -7.79 0.52 8.38
CA PHE A 105 -9.10 1.17 8.39
C PHE A 105 -10.23 0.15 8.26
N PHE A 106 -11.39 0.52 8.79
CA PHE A 106 -12.62 -0.26 8.71
C PHE A 106 -13.79 0.66 8.38
N THR A 107 -14.58 0.26 7.40
CA THR A 107 -15.86 0.88 7.02
C THR A 107 -16.97 -0.09 7.34
N LEU A 108 -18.09 0.41 7.87
CA LEU A 108 -19.31 -0.35 8.05
C LEU A 108 -20.35 0.22 7.08
N GLU A 109 -20.85 -0.61 6.18
CA GLU A 109 -21.97 -0.27 5.29
C GLU A 109 -23.13 -1.24 5.54
N GLY A 110 -24.32 -0.90 5.04
CA GLY A 110 -25.50 -1.76 5.12
C GLY A 110 -26.73 -1.02 5.66
N GLU A 111 -27.87 -1.24 5.02
CA GLU A 111 -29.14 -0.62 5.41
C GLU A 111 -29.69 -1.17 6.73
N ASN A 112 -29.26 -2.37 7.14
CA ASN A 112 -29.65 -3.01 8.39
C ASN A 112 -28.58 -2.79 9.47
N PRO A 113 -28.82 -1.93 10.49
CA PRO A 113 -27.86 -1.69 11.56
C PRO A 113 -27.56 -2.93 12.42
N ALA A 114 -28.41 -3.97 12.37
CA ALA A 114 -28.18 -5.22 13.09
C ALA A 114 -27.23 -6.18 12.36
N GLN A 115 -26.95 -5.96 11.07
CA GLN A 115 -26.04 -6.78 10.25
C GLN A 115 -25.29 -5.91 9.24
N PRO A 116 -24.36 -5.05 9.70
CA PRO A 116 -23.54 -4.26 8.79
C PRO A 116 -22.56 -5.16 8.03
N THR A 117 -22.35 -4.85 6.76
CA THR A 117 -21.27 -5.40 5.95
C THR A 117 -19.99 -4.63 6.25
N GLY A 118 -19.03 -5.32 6.86
CA GLY A 118 -17.72 -4.76 7.14
C GLY A 118 -16.81 -4.82 5.91
N ARG A 119 -16.08 -3.74 5.67
CA ARG A 119 -14.89 -3.74 4.80
C ARG A 119 -13.74 -3.10 5.53
N GLY A 120 -12.54 -3.38 5.09
CA GLY A 120 -11.36 -2.78 5.68
C GLY A 120 -10.13 -2.99 4.82
N GLY A 121 -9.06 -2.36 5.24
CA GLY A 121 -7.80 -2.52 4.56
C GLY A 121 -6.62 -2.03 5.36
N LEU A 122 -5.45 -2.38 4.84
CA LEU A 122 -4.16 -1.91 5.29
C LEU A 122 -3.55 -1.08 4.17
N LEU A 123 -3.30 0.20 4.44
CA LEU A 123 -2.62 1.14 3.56
C LEU A 123 -1.18 1.34 4.04
N LEU A 124 -0.23 0.99 3.19
CA LEU A 124 1.21 1.05 3.44
C LEU A 124 1.86 2.06 2.47
N PRO A 125 2.63 3.04 2.97
CA PRO A 125 3.42 3.91 2.11
C PRO A 125 4.56 3.12 1.45
N LEU A 126 4.91 3.47 0.21
CA LEU A 126 6.05 2.89 -0.49
C LEU A 126 7.20 3.90 -0.55
N ALA A 127 8.41 3.44 -0.25
CA ALA A 127 9.66 4.18 -0.40
C ALA A 127 10.40 3.78 -1.69
N ASP A 128 10.28 2.51 -2.08
CA ASP A 128 10.95 1.96 -3.27
C ASP A 128 9.98 1.05 -4.03
N ARG A 129 9.43 1.60 -5.12
CA ARG A 129 8.48 0.89 -5.96
C ARG A 129 9.08 -0.35 -6.63
N ALA A 130 10.35 -0.30 -7.04
CA ALA A 130 10.99 -1.42 -7.72
C ALA A 130 11.24 -2.60 -6.76
N LYS A 131 11.63 -2.32 -5.51
CA LYS A 131 11.69 -3.36 -4.46
C LYS A 131 10.32 -3.96 -4.18
N PHE A 132 9.28 -3.13 -4.14
CA PHE A 132 7.92 -3.61 -3.93
C PHE A 132 7.42 -4.51 -5.08
N ASP A 133 7.68 -4.12 -6.33
CA ASP A 133 7.35 -4.94 -7.50
C ASP A 133 8.09 -6.30 -7.45
N ALA A 134 9.37 -6.31 -7.07
CA ALA A 134 10.14 -7.54 -6.90
C ALA A 134 9.59 -8.43 -5.77
N PHE A 135 9.19 -7.83 -4.64
CA PHE A 135 8.55 -8.53 -3.54
C PHE A 135 7.22 -9.17 -3.97
N ILE A 136 6.36 -8.43 -4.67
CA ILE A 136 5.10 -8.96 -5.20
C ILE A 136 5.36 -10.09 -6.19
N ALA A 137 6.35 -9.96 -7.08
CA ALA A 137 6.71 -11.03 -8.02
C ALA A 137 7.14 -12.32 -7.29
N GLN A 138 7.90 -12.21 -6.20
CA GLN A 138 8.30 -13.36 -5.38
C GLN A 138 7.10 -14.05 -4.70
N VAL A 139 6.18 -13.27 -4.13
CA VAL A 139 4.95 -13.80 -3.52
C VAL A 139 4.06 -14.48 -4.57
N ASN A 140 3.91 -13.83 -5.72
CA ASN A 140 3.08 -14.32 -6.82
C ASN A 140 3.64 -15.57 -7.51
N ALA A 141 4.97 -15.73 -7.58
CA ALA A 141 5.60 -16.93 -8.11
C ALA A 141 5.20 -18.20 -7.34
N VAL A 142 4.89 -18.07 -6.04
CA VAL A 142 4.44 -19.18 -5.19
C VAL A 142 2.93 -19.46 -5.38
N SER A 143 2.12 -18.40 -5.46
CA SER A 143 0.66 -18.52 -5.54
C SER A 143 0.11 -18.72 -6.96
N GLY A 144 0.92 -18.44 -7.99
CA GLY A 144 0.50 -18.44 -9.39
C GLY A 144 -0.35 -17.23 -9.77
N LEU A 145 -0.39 -16.20 -8.92
CA LEU A 145 -1.14 -14.97 -9.20
C LEU A 145 -0.38 -14.06 -10.15
N GLU A 146 -1.11 -13.23 -10.90
CA GLU A 146 -0.51 -12.25 -11.81
C GLU A 146 -0.85 -10.82 -11.39
N VAL A 147 0.07 -9.90 -11.71
CA VAL A 147 -0.17 -8.47 -11.55
C VAL A 147 -0.90 -7.97 -12.79
N GLU A 148 -2.09 -7.42 -12.58
CA GLU A 148 -2.87 -6.71 -13.59
C GLU A 148 -2.66 -5.19 -13.46
N GLN A 149 -2.99 -4.45 -14.52
CA GLN A 149 -2.90 -2.99 -14.55
C GLN A 149 -4.25 -2.37 -14.93
N SER A 150 -4.61 -1.28 -14.24
CA SER A 150 -5.79 -0.48 -14.57
C SER A 150 -5.52 0.99 -14.29
N GLY A 151 -5.27 1.78 -15.33
CA GLY A 151 -4.97 3.20 -15.19
C GLY A 151 -3.64 3.43 -14.47
N THR A 152 -3.68 4.10 -13.32
CA THR A 152 -2.48 4.46 -12.53
C THR A 152 -2.15 3.47 -11.41
N ILE A 153 -2.88 2.36 -11.31
CA ILE A 153 -2.64 1.33 -10.30
C ILE A 153 -2.29 -0.01 -10.96
N SER A 154 -1.41 -0.74 -10.28
CA SER A 154 -1.25 -2.18 -10.44
C SER A 154 -2.07 -2.89 -9.36
N TYR A 155 -2.55 -4.10 -9.63
CA TYR A 155 -3.26 -4.89 -8.63
C TYR A 155 -3.10 -6.39 -8.81
N VAL A 156 -3.33 -7.13 -7.72
CA VAL A 156 -3.39 -8.59 -7.66
C VAL A 156 -4.66 -8.97 -6.93
N ARG A 157 -5.46 -9.87 -7.51
CA ARG A 157 -6.61 -10.49 -6.84
C ARG A 157 -6.09 -11.66 -6.01
N VAL A 158 -5.94 -11.47 -4.70
CA VAL A 158 -5.23 -12.41 -3.81
C VAL A 158 -6.06 -13.68 -3.57
N GLY A 159 -7.38 -13.56 -3.57
CA GLY A 159 -8.26 -14.73 -3.54
C GLY A 159 -9.71 -14.40 -3.28
N GLU A 160 -10.55 -15.39 -3.58
CA GLU A 160 -11.96 -15.49 -3.24
C GLU A 160 -12.09 -16.64 -2.24
N GLN A 161 -12.06 -16.36 -0.94
CA GLN A 161 -12.36 -17.38 0.07
C GLN A 161 -13.73 -17.09 0.65
N SER A 162 -14.68 -18.00 0.40
CA SER A 162 -15.95 -18.11 1.16
C SER A 162 -16.57 -16.74 1.49
N ASP A 163 -16.98 -16.02 0.45
CA ASP A 163 -17.66 -14.72 0.49
C ASP A 163 -16.78 -13.49 0.79
N VAL A 164 -15.45 -13.63 0.78
CA VAL A 164 -14.51 -12.52 0.96
C VAL A 164 -13.63 -12.33 -0.28
N SER A 165 -13.62 -11.11 -0.80
CA SER A 165 -12.75 -10.65 -1.87
C SER A 165 -11.56 -9.88 -1.29
N VAL A 166 -10.34 -10.28 -1.68
CA VAL A 166 -9.11 -9.62 -1.27
C VAL A 166 -8.37 -9.08 -2.50
N VAL A 167 -8.12 -7.77 -2.51
CA VAL A 167 -7.35 -7.08 -3.55
C VAL A 167 -6.13 -6.42 -2.94
N CYS A 168 -4.96 -6.71 -3.50
CA CYS A 168 -3.74 -5.94 -3.24
C CYS A 168 -3.55 -4.97 -4.42
N ALA A 169 -3.65 -3.66 -4.19
CA ALA A 169 -3.48 -2.65 -5.23
C ALA A 169 -2.43 -1.61 -4.83
N PHE A 170 -1.66 -1.13 -5.80
CA PHE A 170 -0.48 -0.32 -5.52
C PHE A 170 -0.11 0.62 -6.67
N ASN A 171 0.31 1.83 -6.33
CA ASN A 171 0.85 2.85 -7.25
C ASN A 171 2.28 3.25 -6.80
N GLU A 172 2.83 4.34 -7.33
CA GLU A 172 4.18 4.81 -6.96
C GLU A 172 4.32 5.16 -5.47
N ALA A 173 3.23 5.54 -4.79
CA ALA A 173 3.27 6.11 -3.45
C ALA A 173 2.81 5.16 -2.34
N ALA A 174 1.95 4.19 -2.65
CA ALA A 174 1.40 3.28 -1.65
C ALA A 174 0.91 1.94 -2.22
N CYS A 175 0.80 0.98 -1.31
CA CYS A 175 0.10 -0.28 -1.48
C CYS A 175 -1.09 -0.36 -0.50
N MET A 176 -2.20 -0.91 -0.96
CA MET A 176 -3.38 -1.21 -0.17
C MET A 176 -3.72 -2.68 -0.29
N LEU A 177 -3.78 -3.37 0.85
CA LEU A 177 -4.46 -4.65 0.95
C LEU A 177 -5.88 -4.38 1.41
N PHE A 178 -6.87 -4.60 0.55
CA PHE A 178 -8.27 -4.32 0.81
C PHE A 178 -9.08 -5.62 0.85
N VAL A 179 -9.99 -5.69 1.81
CA VAL A 179 -10.82 -6.86 2.08
C VAL A 179 -12.28 -6.41 2.19
N SER A 180 -13.15 -7.03 1.41
CA SER A 180 -14.60 -6.82 1.50
C SER A 180 -15.37 -8.12 1.27
N GLN A 181 -16.64 -8.15 1.71
CA GLN A 181 -17.57 -9.26 1.43
C GLN A 181 -18.31 -9.08 0.09
N GLU A 182 -17.83 -8.19 -0.76
CA GLU A 182 -18.42 -7.93 -2.08
C GLU A 182 -17.88 -8.93 -3.09
N ASN A 183 -18.49 -8.97 -4.27
CA ASN A 183 -17.89 -9.69 -5.38
C ASN A 183 -16.56 -9.03 -5.80
N PRO A 184 -15.68 -9.77 -6.49
CA PRO A 184 -14.34 -9.29 -6.83
C PRO A 184 -14.31 -8.00 -7.66
N GLU A 185 -15.28 -7.80 -8.56
CA GLU A 185 -15.34 -6.62 -9.41
C GLU A 185 -15.74 -5.37 -8.63
N GLU A 186 -16.70 -5.49 -7.70
CA GLU A 186 -17.08 -4.42 -6.79
C GLU A 186 -15.94 -4.04 -5.85
N CYS A 187 -15.27 -5.06 -5.27
CA CYS A 187 -14.10 -4.87 -4.42
C CYS A 187 -12.99 -4.10 -5.17
N LEU A 188 -12.67 -4.52 -6.40
CA LEU A 188 -11.70 -3.83 -7.24
C LEU A 188 -12.14 -2.41 -7.63
N SER A 189 -13.42 -2.21 -7.98
CA SER A 189 -13.96 -0.88 -8.30
C SER A 189 -13.79 0.06 -7.12
N ARG A 190 -14.10 -0.40 -5.90
CA ARG A 190 -13.93 0.40 -4.69
C ARG A 190 -12.48 0.80 -4.47
N VAL A 191 -11.55 -0.14 -4.62
CA VAL A 191 -10.11 0.14 -4.51
C VAL A 191 -9.65 1.17 -5.55
N LYS A 192 -10.14 1.09 -6.79
CA LYS A 192 -9.86 2.10 -7.82
C LYS A 192 -10.36 3.48 -7.42
N ASP A 193 -11.57 3.56 -6.87
CA ASP A 193 -12.13 4.83 -6.37
C ASP A 193 -11.30 5.39 -5.23
N LEU A 194 -10.88 4.54 -4.26
CA LEU A 194 -9.97 4.92 -3.18
C LEU A 194 -8.68 5.55 -3.72
N PHE A 195 -8.00 4.91 -4.67
CA PHE A 195 -6.78 5.47 -5.26
C PHE A 195 -7.00 6.71 -6.14
N ALA A 196 -8.21 6.93 -6.65
CA ALA A 196 -8.55 8.10 -7.47
C ALA A 196 -8.98 9.32 -6.64
N GLN A 197 -9.24 9.14 -5.33
CA GLN A 197 -9.63 10.23 -4.45
C GLN A 197 -8.54 11.31 -4.37
N LYS A 198 -8.96 12.54 -4.57
CA LYS A 198 -8.15 13.73 -4.27
C LYS A 198 -8.38 14.08 -2.81
N THR A 199 -7.33 14.43 -2.09
CA THR A 199 -7.48 15.05 -0.78
C THR A 199 -8.18 16.39 -0.97
N ASP A 200 -9.48 16.46 -0.69
CA ASP A 200 -10.10 17.76 -0.44
C ASP A 200 -9.40 18.33 0.80
N LYS A 201 -8.66 19.42 0.59
CA LYS A 201 -7.92 20.09 1.65
C LYS A 201 -8.89 20.42 2.77
N SER A 202 -8.65 19.83 3.95
CA SER A 202 -9.23 20.27 5.21
C SER A 202 -8.91 21.75 5.48
#